data_AF-A0A944JT87-F1
#
_entry.id   AF-A0A944JT87-F1
#
_cell.length_a   1.000
_cell.length_b   1.000
_cell.length_c   1.000
_cell.angle_alpha   90.00
_cell.angle_beta   90.00
_cell.angle_gamma   90.00
#
_symmetry.space_group_name_H-M   'P 1'
#
loop_
_entity.id
_entity.type
_entity.pdbx_description
1 polymer ?
#
loop_
_entity_poly.entity_id
_entity_poly.type
_entity_poly.pdbx_seq_one_letter_code
_entity_poly.pdbx_strand_id
1 'polypeptide(L)' 'MSPTSSDRGTARPAAEVNAHIRALVAAGGAGAPEYQQLLEEWQAAIHTEVEPAA' A
#
# COMPACT_ATOMS: atom_id res chain seq x y z
N MET A 1 -17.83 13.99 -24.87
CA MET A 1 -17.41 12.71 -24.28
C MET A 1 -16.10 12.97 -23.55
N SER A 2 -16.17 13.10 -22.22
CA SER A 2 -14.98 13.33 -21.40
C SER A 2 -14.37 11.96 -21.05
N PRO A 3 -13.05 11.76 -21.24
CA PRO A 3 -12.41 10.55 -20.75
C PRO A 3 -12.25 10.70 -19.24
N THR A 4 -13.09 10.03 -18.45
CA THR A 4 -12.76 9.75 -17.06
C THR A 4 -11.62 8.74 -17.07
N SER A 5 -10.38 9.24 -17.18
CA SER A 5 -9.19 8.53 -16.73
C SER A 5 -9.31 8.31 -15.22
N SER A 6 -10.05 7.27 -14.84
CA SER A 6 -9.99 6.66 -13.51
C SER A 6 -9.08 5.45 -13.56
N ASP A 7 -7.91 5.60 -14.18
CA ASP A 7 -6.77 4.74 -13.87
C ASP A 7 -6.07 5.31 -12.64
N ARG A 8 -6.82 5.49 -11.55
CA ARG A 8 -6.20 5.53 -10.23
C ARG A 8 -5.79 4.08 -10.00
N GLY A 9 -4.55 3.75 -10.38
CA GLY A 9 -3.97 2.45 -10.15
C GLY A 9 -4.39 1.99 -8.77
N THR A 10 -5.19 0.92 -8.72
CA THR A 10 -5.87 0.47 -7.51
C THR A 10 -4.81 0.28 -6.43
N ALA A 11 -4.76 1.22 -5.48
CA ALA A 11 -3.88 1.11 -4.34
C ALA A 11 -4.16 -0.23 -3.67
N ARG A 12 -3.11 -1.01 -3.39
CA ARG A 12 -3.28 -2.32 -2.75
C ARG A 12 -3.95 -2.11 -1.38
N PRO A 13 -4.86 -3.00 -0.97
CA PRO A 13 -5.43 -2.94 0.37
C PRO A 13 -4.34 -2.99 1.44
N ALA A 14 -4.52 -2.28 2.55
CA ALA A 14 -3.54 -2.22 3.63
C ALA A 14 -3.20 -3.62 4.18
N ALA A 15 -4.19 -4.51 4.20
CA ALA A 15 -4.01 -5.90 4.60
C ALA A 15 -3.02 -6.67 3.69
N GLU A 16 -3.07 -6.43 2.38
CA GLU A 16 -2.19 -7.07 1.40
C GLU A 16 -0.77 -6.53 1.50
N VAL A 17 -0.61 -5.21 1.66
CA VAL A 17 0.70 -4.59 1.87
C VAL A 17 1.35 -5.09 3.17
N ASN A 18 0.57 -5.19 4.25
CA ASN A 18 1.03 -5.74 5.53
C ASN A 18 1.45 -7.22 5.43
N ALA A 19 0.78 -8.02 4.60
CA ALA A 19 1.19 -9.41 4.34
C ALA A 19 2.57 -9.47 3.67
N HIS A 20 2.83 -8.59 2.69
CA HIS A 20 4.14 -8.48 2.04
C HIS A 20 5.23 -8.02 3.01
N ILE A 21 4.93 -7.03 3.87
CA ILE A 21 5.86 -6.59 4.92
C ILE A 21 6.27 -7.76 5.82
N ARG A 22 5.29 -8.56 6.30
CA ARG A 22 5.56 -9.71 7.17
C ARG A 22 6.41 -10.77 6.48
N ALA A 23 6.13 -11.06 5.21
CA ALA A 23 6.92 -12.01 4.43
C ALA A 23 8.37 -11.52 4.25
N LEU A 24 8.54 -10.23 3.93
CA LEU A 24 9.87 -9.62 3.79
C LEU A 24 10.66 -9.65 5.10
N VAL A 25 10.02 -9.32 6.23
CA VAL A 25 10.65 -9.40 7.55
C VAL A 25 11.04 -10.84 7.90
N ALA A 26 10.18 -11.83 7.61
CA ALA A 26 10.49 -13.24 7.84
C ALA A 26 11.69 -13.73 7.01
N ALA A 27 11.92 -13.13 5.84
CA ALA A 27 13.10 -13.37 5.02
C ALA A 27 14.35 -12.57 5.46
N GLY A 28 14.27 -11.78 6.53
CA GLY A 28 15.37 -10.93 7.02
C GLY A 28 15.49 -9.56 6.33
N GLY A 29 14.49 -9.16 5.53
CA GLY A 29 14.49 -7.93 4.73
C GLY A 29 14.10 -6.65 5.48
N ALA A 30 14.06 -6.65 6.82
CA ALA A 30 13.62 -5.48 7.61
C ALA A 30 14.48 -4.21 7.42
N GLY A 31 15.71 -4.35 6.91
CA GLY A 31 16.59 -3.21 6.55
C GLY A 31 16.66 -2.93 5.05
N ALA A 32 15.89 -3.64 4.22
CA ALA A 32 15.92 -3.46 2.78
C ALA A 32 15.20 -2.17 2.35
N PRO A 33 15.62 -1.51 1.26
CA PRO A 33 14.89 -0.36 0.70
C PRO A 33 13.43 -0.67 0.39
N GLU A 34 13.13 -1.92 0.03
CA GLU A 34 11.77 -2.41 -0.23
C GLU A 34 10.88 -2.35 1.01
N TYR A 35 11.44 -2.57 2.21
CA TYR A 35 10.69 -2.48 3.46
C TYR A 35 10.17 -1.07 3.71
N GLN A 36 10.99 -0.05 3.44
CA GLN A 36 10.61 1.36 3.56
C GLN A 36 9.49 1.73 2.57
N GLN A 37 9.60 1.29 1.31
CA GLN A 37 8.56 1.52 0.31
C GLN A 37 7.22 0.88 0.69
N LEU A 38 7.25 -0.36 1.19
CA LEU A 38 6.06 -1.05 1.67
C LEU A 38 5.43 -0.36 2.89
N LEU A 39 6.23 0.22 3.79
CA LEU A 39 5.70 0.99 4.93
C LEU A 39 5.00 2.27 4.48
N GLU A 40 5.56 3.00 3.51
CA GLU A 40 4.96 4.20 2.94
C GLU A 40 3.64 3.86 2.22
N GLU A 41 3.63 2.79 1.44
CA GLU A 41 2.42 2.29 0.78
C GLU A 41 1.35 1.83 1.77
N TRP A 42 1.75 1.14 2.84
CA TRP A 42 0.83 0.69 3.89
C TRP A 42 0.19 1.87 4.62
N GLN A 43 0.96 2.92 4.93
CA GLN A 43 0.42 4.14 5.53
C GLN A 43 -0.59 4.82 4.59
N ALA A 44 -0.26 4.96 3.30
CA ALA A 44 -1.18 5.54 2.31
C ALA A 44 -2.48 4.73 2.19
N ALA A 45 -2.39 3.40 2.22
CA ALA A 45 -3.55 2.51 2.18
C ALA A 45 -4.43 2.67 3.44
N ILE A 46 -3.85 2.72 4.65
CA ILE A 46 -4.62 2.96 5.88
C ILE A 46 -5.32 4.31 5.84
N HIS A 47 -4.65 5.38 5.42
CA HIS A 47 -5.26 6.71 5.33
C HIS A 47 -6.45 6.72 4.36
N THR A 48 -6.32 6.03 3.23
CA THR A 48 -7.39 5.91 2.23
C THR A 48 -8.56 5.05 2.72
N GLU A 49 -8.29 3.99 3.49
CA GLU A 49 -9.33 3.13 4.07
C GLU A 49 -10.07 3.79 5.25
N VAL A 50 -9.38 4.67 5.99
CA VAL A 50 -9.92 5.37 7.17
C VAL A 50 -10.69 6.63 6.82
N GLU A 51 -10.42 7.29 5.68
CA GLU A 51 -11.31 8.32 5.14
C GLU A 51 -12.50 7.66 4.43
N PRO A 52 -13.68 7.52 5.06
CA PRO A 52 -14.87 7.21 4.29
C PRO A 52 -15.10 8.34 3.30
N ALA A 53 -15.41 8.00 2.07
CA ALA A 53 -15.82 8.96 1.03
C ALA A 53 -16.86 9.93 1.62
N ALA A 54 -16.45 11.19 1.83
CA ALA A 54 -17.30 12.30 2.21
C ALA A 54 -18.03 12.86 0.99
#